data_AF-A0A849QWI4-F1
#
_entry.id   AF-A0A849QWI4-F1
#
_cell.length_a   1.000
_cell.length_b   1.000
_cell.length_c   1.000
_cell.angle_alpha   90.00
_cell.angle_beta   90.00
_cell.angle_gamma   90.00
#
_symmetry.space_group_name_H-M   'P 1'
#
loop_
_entity.id
_entity.type
_entity.pdbx_description
1 polymer ?
#
loop_
_entity_poly.entity_id
_entity_poly.type
_entity_poly.pdbx_seq_one_letter_code
_entity_poly.pdbx_strand_id
1 'polypeptide(L)'
;MRMLDFTLEKYEELCLALLDGGYTPLTVYSYLTGKNNNNKKLIVLRHDVDRRPGNALRMAELEHELGIQSTYYFRLPYTFKPVF
;
A
#
# COMPACT_ATOMS: atom_id res chain seq x y z
N MET A 1 13.98 -7.00 -22.40
CA MET A 1 13.02 -7.13 -21.28
C MET A 1 12.30 -5.79 -21.17
N ARG A 2 10.95 -5.77 -21.12
CA ARG A 2 10.21 -4.51 -20.96
C ARG A 2 10.46 -4.01 -19.53
N MET A 3 11.00 -2.81 -19.37
CA MET A 3 11.15 -2.20 -18.05
C MET A 3 9.75 -1.80 -17.57
N LEU A 4 9.32 -2.35 -16.43
CA LEU A 4 8.08 -1.94 -15.81
C LEU A 4 8.35 -0.73 -14.92
N ASP A 5 7.50 0.29 -15.00
CA ASP A 5 7.61 1.47 -14.15
C ASP A 5 7.39 1.12 -12.67
N PHE A 6 6.58 0.10 -12.38
CA PHE A 6 6.29 -0.42 -11.05
C PHE A 6 6.61 -1.92 -10.94
N THR A 7 7.34 -2.29 -9.89
CA THR A 7 7.59 -3.68 -9.48
C THR A 7 7.47 -3.80 -7.96
N LEU A 8 7.46 -5.02 -7.42
CA LEU A 8 7.40 -5.22 -5.97
C LEU A 8 8.68 -4.71 -5.30
N GLU A 9 9.83 -4.86 -5.96
CA GLU A 9 11.14 -4.39 -5.47
C GLU A 9 11.19 -2.85 -5.42
N LYS A 10 10.69 -2.16 -6.45
CA LYS A 10 10.55 -0.69 -6.40
C LYS A 10 9.60 -0.22 -5.32
N TYR A 11 8.57 -1.02 -5.03
CA TYR A 11 7.63 -0.72 -3.96
C TYR A 11 8.28 -0.88 -2.58
N GLU A 12 9.10 -1.93 -2.40
CA GLU A 12 9.95 -2.09 -1.21
C GLU A 12 10.90 -0.89 -1.03
N GLU A 13 11.60 -0.46 -2.09
CA GLU A 13 12.46 0.73 -2.05
C GLU A 13 11.71 1.98 -1.58
N LEU A 14 10.48 2.18 -2.07
CA LEU A 14 9.62 3.28 -1.62
C LEU A 14 9.28 3.15 -0.13
N CYS A 15 8.86 1.97 0.32
CA CYS A 15 8.53 1.71 1.72
C CYS A 15 9.71 2.01 2.65
N LEU A 16 10.92 1.53 2.29
CA LEU A 16 12.14 1.79 3.05
C LEU A 16 12.48 3.28 3.07
N ALA A 17 12.40 3.98 1.93
CA ALA A 17 12.67 5.41 1.87
C ALA A 17 11.70 6.25 2.74
N LEU A 18 10.44 5.82 2.85
CA LEU A 18 9.47 6.46 3.74
C LEU A 18 9.82 6.26 5.22
N LEU A 19 10.19 5.02 5.59
CA LEU A 19 10.60 4.71 6.96
C LEU A 19 11.88 5.46 7.35
N ASP A 20 12.90 5.43 6.49
CA ASP A 20 14.16 6.17 6.68
C ASP A 20 13.94 7.69 6.73
N GLY A 21 12.96 8.18 5.97
CA GLY A 21 12.52 9.58 6.00
C GLY A 21 11.81 9.99 7.30
N GLY A 22 11.55 9.03 8.20
CA GLY A 22 10.86 9.23 9.48
C GLY A 22 9.35 9.38 9.34
N TYR A 23 8.76 8.93 8.23
CA TYR A 23 7.31 8.88 8.07
C TYR A 23 6.74 7.73 8.88
N THR A 24 5.61 7.97 9.52
CA THR A 24 4.80 6.92 10.14
C THR A 24 3.71 6.50 9.16
N PRO A 25 3.75 5.27 8.62
CA PRO A 25 2.67 4.73 7.82
C PRO A 25 1.42 4.52 8.67
N LEU A 26 0.28 4.89 8.12
CA LEU A 26 -1.03 4.76 8.75
C LEU A 26 -2.03 4.14 7.80
N THR A 27 -2.95 3.38 8.38
CA THR A 27 -4.21 3.05 7.71
C THR A 27 -5.08 4.30 7.58
N VAL A 28 -6.01 4.29 6.62
CA VAL A 28 -7.00 5.36 6.47
C VAL A 28 -7.83 5.53 7.76
N TYR A 29 -8.18 4.42 8.42
CA TYR A 29 -8.93 4.46 9.68
C TYR A 29 -8.15 5.15 10.80
N SER A 30 -6.87 4.79 10.98
CA SER A 30 -6.02 5.40 12.01
C SER A 30 -5.90 6.90 11.81
N TYR A 31 -5.63 7.32 10.58
CA TYR A 31 -5.54 8.74 10.22
C TYR A 31 -6.83 9.51 10.54
N LEU A 32 -7.99 8.99 10.12
CA LEU A 32 -9.28 9.66 10.32
C LEU A 32 -9.74 9.70 11.77
N THR A 33 -9.33 8.72 12.59
CA THR A 33 -9.71 8.63 14.01
C THR A 33 -8.72 9.31 14.94
N GLY A 34 -7.64 9.91 14.42
CA GLY A 34 -6.60 10.50 15.24
C GLY A 34 -5.71 9.47 15.95
N LYS A 35 -5.91 8.17 15.71
CA LYS A 35 -5.13 7.11 16.35
C LYS A 35 -3.74 7.07 15.74
N ASN A 36 -2.71 7.13 16.60
CA ASN A 36 -1.30 7.09 16.20
C ASN A 36 -0.83 8.31 15.37
N ASN A 37 -1.55 9.43 15.43
CA ASN A 37 -1.22 10.67 14.70
C ASN A 37 -0.25 11.61 15.45
N ASN A 38 0.56 11.07 16.38
CA ASN A 38 1.42 11.88 17.24
C ASN A 38 2.68 12.39 16.52
N ASN A 39 3.00 11.85 15.33
CA ASN A 39 4.12 12.26 14.50
C ASN A 39 3.69 13.35 13.50
N LYS A 40 4.60 14.29 13.20
CA LYS A 40 4.37 15.34 12.18
C LYS A 40 4.53 14.82 10.75
N LYS A 41 5.26 13.72 10.57
CA LYS A 41 5.47 13.06 9.28
C LYS A 41 4.60 11.82 9.20
N LEU A 42 3.40 11.96 8.64
CA LEU A 42 2.46 10.87 8.45
C LEU A 42 2.34 10.55 6.97
N ILE A 43 2.16 9.27 6.65
CA ILE A 43 1.79 8.84 5.29
C ILE A 43 0.67 7.81 5.37
N VAL A 44 -0.35 7.99 4.52
CA VAL A 44 -1.47 7.05 4.42
C VAL A 44 -1.26 6.17 3.20
N LEU A 45 -1.02 4.88 3.42
CA LEU A 45 -0.86 3.90 2.36
C LEU A 45 -2.19 3.18 2.11
N ARG A 46 -2.60 3.14 0.83
CA ARG A 46 -3.86 2.53 0.40
C ARG A 46 -3.74 1.92 -0.98
N HIS A 47 -4.41 0.79 -1.17
CA HIS A 47 -4.31 -0.04 -2.36
C HIS A 47 -5.70 -0.41 -2.88
N ASP A 48 -5.95 -0.12 -4.14
CA ASP A 48 -7.16 -0.57 -4.84
C ASP A 48 -6.91 -1.97 -5.41
N VAL A 49 -7.66 -2.95 -4.90
CA VAL A 49 -7.57 -4.34 -5.33
C VAL A 49 -8.66 -4.64 -6.33
N ASP A 50 -8.24 -4.65 -7.59
CA ASP A 50 -9.08 -4.98 -8.75
C ASP A 50 -8.96 -6.49 -9.09
N ARG A 51 -8.43 -6.84 -10.28
CA ARG A 51 -8.58 -8.18 -10.88
C ARG A 51 -7.61 -9.23 -10.36
N ARG A 52 -6.55 -8.83 -9.67
CA ARG A 52 -5.41 -9.70 -9.31
C ARG A 52 -5.10 -9.62 -7.80
N PRO A 53 -5.94 -10.21 -6.94
CA PRO A 53 -5.75 -10.15 -5.49
C PRO A 53 -4.42 -10.76 -5.04
N GLY A 54 -3.86 -11.72 -5.78
CA GLY A 54 -2.54 -12.28 -5.48
C GLY A 54 -1.39 -11.27 -5.56
N ASN A 55 -1.50 -10.21 -6.37
CA ASN A 55 -0.49 -9.14 -6.38
C ASN A 55 -0.62 -8.26 -5.14
N ALA A 56 -1.86 -7.96 -4.73
CA ALA A 56 -2.12 -7.21 -3.51
C ALA A 56 -1.67 -7.98 -2.26
N LEU A 57 -1.82 -9.32 -2.26
CA LEU A 57 -1.31 -10.16 -1.18
C LEU A 57 0.21 -10.04 -1.03
N ARG A 58 0.98 -10.12 -2.13
CA ARG A 58 2.45 -9.96 -2.06
C ARG A 58 2.87 -8.60 -1.53
N MET A 59 2.14 -7.54 -1.89
CA MET A 59 2.36 -6.21 -1.32
C MET A 59 2.05 -6.18 0.18
N ALA A 60 0.96 -6.83 0.62
CA ALA A 60 0.57 -6.87 2.02
C ALA A 60 1.57 -7.66 2.87
N GLU A 61 2.10 -8.77 2.33
CA GLU A 61 3.16 -9.56 2.95
C GLU A 61 4.44 -8.74 3.13
N LEU A 62 4.88 -8.04 2.08
CA LEU A 62 6.03 -7.14 2.14
C LEU A 62 5.82 -6.01 3.16
N GLU A 63 4.67 -5.34 3.13
CA GLU A 63 4.33 -4.31 4.12
C GLU A 63 4.38 -4.87 5.54
N HIS A 64 3.84 -6.07 5.76
CA HIS A 64 3.86 -6.75 7.05
C HIS A 64 5.28 -7.04 7.54
N GLU A 65 6.16 -7.53 6.65
CA GLU A 65 7.58 -7.77 6.94
C GLU A 65 8.31 -6.49 7.36
N LEU A 66 7.93 -5.34 6.77
CA LEU A 66 8.46 -4.02 7.12
C LEU A 66 7.76 -3.35 8.31
N GLY A 67 6.79 -4.02 8.95
CA GLY A 67 6.01 -3.45 10.08
C GLY A 67 5.02 -2.34 9.67
N ILE A 68 4.67 -2.27 8.39
CA ILE A 68 3.77 -1.27 7.81
C ILE A 68 2.32 -1.76 7.88
N GLN A 69 1.41 -0.85 8.21
CA GLN A 69 -0.03 -1.09 8.11
C GLN A 69 -0.65 -0.15 7.09
N SER A 70 -1.34 -0.73 6.10
CA SER A 70 -2.01 0.00 5.02
C SER A 70 -3.48 -0.40 4.91
N THR A 71 -4.20 0.19 3.95
CA THR A 71 -5.63 -0.10 3.70
C THR A 71 -5.82 -0.71 2.32
N TYR A 72 -6.48 -1.86 2.23
CA TYR A 72 -6.79 -2.53 0.97
C TYR A 72 -8.29 -2.44 0.66
N TYR A 73 -8.63 -1.81 -0.47
CA TYR A 73 -10.00 -1.69 -0.96
C TYR A 73 -10.27 -2.77 -2.02
N PHE A 74 -10.96 -3.83 -1.60
CA PHE A 74 -11.37 -4.89 -2.52
C PHE A 74 -12.61 -4.51 -3.30
N ARG A 75 -12.49 -4.50 -4.63
CA ARG A 75 -13.65 -4.32 -5.51
C ARG A 75 -14.35 -5.66 -5.73
N LEU A 76 -15.44 -5.90 -5.00
CA LEU A 76 -16.24 -7.13 -5.05
C LEU A 76 -17.72 -6.83 -5.37
N PRO A 77 -18.45 -7.71 -6.09
CA PRO A 77 -17.98 -8.91 -6.79
C PRO A 77 -17.51 -8.63 -8.23
N TYR A 78 -17.67 -7.40 -8.71
CA TYR A 78 -17.40 -7.02 -10.11
C TYR A 78 -16.25 -6.04 -10.21
N THR A 79 -15.21 -6.44 -10.92
CA THR A 79 -14.18 -5.52 -11.40
C THR A 79 -14.48 -5.16 -12.86
N PHE A 80 -14.31 -3.89 -13.24
CA PHE A 80 -14.46 -3.47 -14.63
C PHE A 80 -13.56 -4.31 -15.54
N LYS A 81 -14.17 -4.95 -16.54
CA LYS A 81 -13.44 -5.67 -17.58
C LYS A 81 -13.53 -4.83 -18.86
N PRO A 82 -12.49 -4.06 -19.22
CA PRO A 82 -12.50 -3.38 -20.51
C PRO A 82 -12.64 -4.44 -21.61
N VAL A 83 -13.57 -4.20 -22.51
CA VAL A 83 -13.71 -4.95 -23.75
C VAL A 83 -12.77 -4.26 -24.73
N PHE A 84 -11.68 -4.91 -25.09
CA PHE A 84 -10.80 -4.49 -26.17
C PHE A 84 -11.12 -5.32 -27.40
#